data_AF-A0A0L0F2T5-F1
#
_entry.id   AF-A0A0L0F2T5-F1
#
_cell.length_a   1.000
_cell.length_b   1.000
_cell.length_c   1.000
_cell.angle_alpha   90.00
_cell.angle_beta   90.00
_cell.angle_gamma   90.00
#
_symmetry.space_group_name_H-M   'P 1'
#
loop_
_entity.id
_entity.type
_entity.pdbx_description
1 polymer ?
#
loop_
_entity_poly.entity_id
_entity_poly.type
_entity_poly.pdbx_seq_one_letter_code
_entity_poly.pdbx_strand_id
1 'polypeptide(L)'
;MMSSFHPLWKQAEGIKQYIRATIAADTTDSFSAGYHLVCHSQGALTCRAVVETMDDHHIHTFVSLAGPQMGIYGPYGPMKSIWAEVC
;
A
#
# COMPACT_ATOMS: atom_id res chain seq x y z
N MET A 1 10.01 17.60 -0.56
CA MET A 1 8.92 17.29 -1.52
C MET A 1 8.18 16.06 -0.98
N MET A 2 6.85 16.10 -0.83
CA MET A 2 6.06 15.00 -0.25
C MET A 2 6.27 13.71 -1.05
N SER A 3 6.88 12.70 -0.43
CA SER A 3 7.25 11.42 -1.05
C SER A 3 6.06 10.66 -1.63
N SER A 4 4.86 10.88 -1.11
CA SER A 4 3.60 10.24 -1.51
C SER A 4 3.09 10.63 -2.91
N PHE A 5 3.57 11.73 -3.50
CA PHE A 5 3.13 12.18 -4.84
C PHE A 5 4.04 11.72 -5.98
N HIS A 6 5.05 10.89 -5.71
CA HIS A 6 5.80 10.25 -6.79
C HIS A 6 4.88 9.34 -7.63
N PRO A 7 5.22 9.07 -8.90
CA PRO A 7 4.46 8.12 -9.70
C PRO A 7 4.32 6.77 -8.98
N LEU A 8 3.09 6.25 -8.89
CA LEU A 8 2.77 5.03 -8.13
C LEU A 8 3.64 3.84 -8.53
N TRP A 9 3.95 3.67 -9.83
CA TRP A 9 4.83 2.59 -10.29
C TRP A 9 6.25 2.67 -9.70
N LYS A 10 6.78 3.88 -9.41
CA LYS A 10 8.10 4.05 -8.79
C LYS A 10 8.03 3.71 -7.32
N GLN A 11 6.93 4.09 -6.67
CA GLN A 11 6.67 3.73 -5.27
C GLN A 11 6.53 2.21 -5.13
N ALA A 12 5.79 1.55 -6.02
CA ALA A 12 5.60 0.10 -6.01
C ALA A 12 6.94 -0.62 -6.19
N GLU A 13 7.76 -0.23 -7.17
CA GLU A 13 9.09 -0.83 -7.35
C GLU A 13 9.99 -0.61 -6.13
N GLY A 14 10.02 0.60 -5.57
CA GLY A 14 10.79 0.89 -4.36
C GLY A 14 10.33 0.08 -3.15
N ILE A 15 9.02 -0.08 -2.96
CA ILE A 15 8.47 -0.90 -1.87
C ILE A 15 8.77 -2.38 -2.09
N LYS A 16 8.68 -2.89 -3.33
CA LYS A 16 9.07 -4.27 -3.66
C LYS A 16 10.53 -4.53 -3.27
N GLN A 17 11.44 -3.62 -3.63
CA GLN A 17 12.85 -3.72 -3.28
C GLN A 17 13.05 -3.67 -1.76
N TYR A 18 12.34 -2.78 -1.06
CA TYR A 18 12.40 -2.69 0.39
C TYR A 18 11.92 -3.97 1.09
N ILE A 19 10.82 -4.57 0.65
CA ILE A 19 10.31 -5.84 1.18
C ILE A 19 11.36 -6.94 0.98
N ARG A 20 11.89 -7.09 -0.23
CA ARG A 20 12.93 -8.09 -0.54
C ARG A 20 14.18 -7.90 0.31
N ALA A 21 14.64 -6.66 0.48
CA ALA A 21 15.79 -6.35 1.33
C ALA A 21 15.51 -6.65 2.82
N THR A 22 14.29 -6.36 3.30
CA THR A 22 13.88 -6.64 4.68
C THR A 22 13.87 -8.15 4.96
N ILE A 23 13.33 -8.95 4.04
CA ILE A 23 13.33 -10.41 4.16
C ILE A 23 14.75 -10.98 4.08
N ALA A 24 15.57 -10.48 3.16
CA ALA A 24 16.96 -10.94 3.03
C ALA A 24 17.84 -10.60 4.24
N ALA A 25 17.51 -9.52 4.96
CA ALA A 25 18.21 -9.11 6.17
C ALA A 25 17.73 -9.85 7.43
N ASP A 26 16.61 -10.59 7.35
CA ASP A 26 16.11 -11.37 8.47
C ASP A 26 17.01 -12.58 8.74
N THR A 27 17.57 -12.64 9.94
CA THR A 27 18.44 -13.73 10.40
C THR A 27 17.69 -14.81 11.18
N THR A 28 16.39 -14.62 11.40
CA THR A 28 15.56 -15.45 12.28
C THR A 28 14.60 -16.37 11.53
N ASP A 29 14.58 -16.29 10.19
CA ASP A 29 13.69 -17.05 9.32
C ASP A 29 12.19 -16.78 9.57
N SER A 30 11.87 -15.59 10.07
CA SER A 30 10.49 -15.16 10.40
C SER A 30 9.58 -15.09 9.18
N PHE A 31 10.14 -14.98 7.97
CA PHE A 31 9.39 -14.83 6.72
C PHE A 31 9.38 -16.07 5.81
N SER A 32 9.96 -17.21 6.23
CA SER A 32 10.05 -18.41 5.38
C SER A 32 8.69 -19.02 5.03
N ALA A 33 7.70 -18.86 5.91
CA ALA A 33 6.33 -19.29 5.67
C ALA A 33 5.48 -18.23 4.95
N GLY A 34 6.10 -17.23 4.31
CA GLY A 34 5.43 -16.10 3.71
C GLY A 34 5.00 -15.05 4.74
N TYR A 35 4.27 -14.02 4.28
CA TYR A 35 3.91 -12.87 5.10
C TYR A 35 2.59 -12.24 4.69
N HIS A 36 2.07 -11.39 5.58
CA HIS A 36 0.86 -10.60 5.37
C HIS A 36 1.22 -9.15 5.07
N LEU A 37 0.52 -8.55 4.11
CA LEU A 37 0.72 -7.18 3.70
C LEU A 37 -0.52 -6.36 4.08
N VAL A 38 -0.36 -5.41 5.01
CA VAL A 38 -1.43 -4.52 5.47
C VAL A 38 -1.14 -3.10 5.01
N CYS A 39 -2.04 -2.53 4.20
CA CYS A 39 -1.81 -1.23 3.59
C CYS A 39 -3.03 -0.33 3.66
N HIS A 40 -2.80 0.95 3.95
CA HIS A 40 -3.84 1.93 4.25
C HIS A 40 -3.92 3.03 3.18
N SER A 41 -5.14 3.46 2.84
CA SER A 41 -5.41 4.59 1.95
C SER A 41 -4.69 4.42 0.60
N GLN A 42 -3.96 5.42 0.11
CA GLN A 42 -3.16 5.31 -1.11
C GLN A 42 -2.16 4.15 -1.08
N GLY A 43 -1.64 3.79 0.11
CA GLY A 43 -0.74 2.65 0.26
C GLY A 43 -1.37 1.32 -0.19
N ALA A 44 -2.69 1.16 -0.10
CA ALA A 44 -3.36 -0.04 -0.55
C ALA A 44 -3.33 -0.20 -2.08
N LEU A 45 -3.34 0.90 -2.84
CA LEU A 45 -3.14 0.86 -4.29
C LEU A 45 -1.70 0.45 -4.62
N THR A 46 -0.74 1.05 -3.92
CA THR A 46 0.68 0.74 -4.13
C THR A 46 0.98 -0.73 -3.79
N CYS A 47 0.46 -1.23 -2.67
CA CYS A 47 0.62 -2.63 -2.27
C CYS A 47 -0.07 -3.60 -3.22
N ARG A 48 -1.24 -3.24 -3.79
CA ARG A 48 -1.87 -4.04 -4.85
C ARG A 48 -0.94 -4.17 -6.06
N ALA A 49 -0.33 -3.07 -6.51
CA ALA A 49 0.64 -3.10 -7.62
C ALA A 49 1.88 -3.94 -7.28
N VAL A 50 2.35 -3.92 -6.03
CA VAL A 50 3.44 -4.80 -5.57
C VAL A 50 3.04 -6.26 -5.67
N VAL A 51 1.88 -6.65 -5.14
CA VAL A 51 1.37 -8.03 -5.23
C VAL A 51 1.22 -8.48 -6.69
N GLU A 52 0.70 -7.62 -7.57
CA GLU A 52 0.52 -7.90 -9.00
C GLU A 52 1.86 -8.06 -9.76
N THR A 53 2.98 -7.57 -9.22
CA THR A 53 4.30 -7.57 -9.88
C THR A 53 5.35 -8.46 -9.20
N MET A 54 5.00 -9.13 -8.10
CA MET A 54 5.85 -10.09 -7.41
C MET A 54 5.49 -11.52 -7.84
N ASP A 55 6.43 -12.15 -8.55
CA ASP A 55 6.33 -13.50 -9.11
C ASP A 55 6.58 -14.62 -8.08
N ASP A 56 7.24 -14.30 -6.98
CA ASP A 56 7.53 -15.22 -5.88
C ASP A 56 6.30 -15.54 -5.00
N HIS A 57 5.24 -14.73 -5.09
CA HIS A 57 3.94 -14.95 -4.42
C HIS A 57 3.99 -15.29 -2.91
N HIS A 58 5.02 -14.82 -2.18
CA HIS A 58 5.16 -15.04 -0.73
C HIS A 58 4.19 -14.21 0.13
N ILE A 59 3.38 -13.33 -0.49
CA ILE A 59 2.32 -12.58 0.20
C ILE A 59 1.08 -13.47 0.29
N HIS A 60 0.84 -14.06 1.45
CA HIS A 60 -0.30 -14.97 1.67
C HIS A 60 -1.62 -14.24 1.92
N THR A 61 -1.56 -13.02 2.45
CA THR A 61 -2.77 -12.22 2.67
C THR A 61 -2.46 -10.77 2.44
N PHE A 62 -3.28 -10.15 1.60
CA PHE A 62 -3.28 -8.72 1.38
C PHE A 62 -4.51 -8.10 2.07
N VAL A 63 -4.28 -7.20 3.02
CA VAL A 63 -5.32 -6.46 3.73
C VAL A 63 -5.29 -5.00 3.27
N SER A 64 -6.32 -4.63 2.51
CA SER A 64 -6.54 -3.27 2.02
C SER A 64 -7.45 -2.49 2.97
N LEU A 65 -6.90 -1.56 3.74
CA LEU A 65 -7.64 -0.70 4.66
C LEU A 65 -7.93 0.66 4.02
N ALA A 66 -9.22 0.98 3.81
CA ALA A 66 -9.66 2.23 3.20
C ALA A 66 -8.96 2.58 1.86
N GLY A 67 -8.63 1.54 1.08
CA GLY A 67 -7.91 1.67 -0.19
C GLY A 67 -8.84 2.09 -1.34
N PRO A 68 -8.58 3.23 -2.03
CA PRO A 68 -9.40 3.67 -3.14
C PRO A 68 -9.05 2.93 -4.44
N GLN A 69 -9.38 1.64 -4.52
CA GLN A 69 -8.91 0.74 -5.59
C GLN A 69 -9.29 1.19 -7.01
N MET A 70 -10.36 1.97 -7.14
CA MET A 70 -10.86 2.55 -8.40
C MET A 70 -10.69 4.08 -8.46
N GLY A 71 -9.74 4.62 -7.69
CA GLY A 71 -9.56 6.05 -7.51
C GLY A 71 -10.64 6.66 -6.62
N ILE A 72 -10.66 7.99 -6.56
CA ILE A 72 -11.67 8.76 -5.84
C ILE A 72 -12.04 9.92 -6.74
N TYR A 73 -13.34 10.16 -6.84
CA TYR A 73 -13.91 11.33 -7.48
C TYR A 73 -14.64 12.15 -6.44
N GLY A 74 -14.47 13.47 -6.47
CA GLY A 74 -15.04 14.38 -5.49
C GLY A 74 -13.99 15.26 -4.80
N PRO A 75 -14.44 16.18 -3.92
CA PRO A 75 -13.57 17.17 -3.31
C PRO A 75 -12.55 16.52 -2.37
N TYR A 76 -11.27 16.70 -2.70
CA TYR A 76 -10.14 16.38 -1.84
C TYR A 76 -9.64 17.65 -1.16
N GLY A 77 -10.04 17.83 0.10
CA GLY A 77 -9.62 18.92 0.97
C GLY A 77 -10.00 18.60 2.41
N PRO A 78 -9.44 19.29 3.42
CA PRO A 78 -9.81 19.03 4.81
C PRO A 78 -11.30 19.34 4.91
N MET A 79 -12.13 18.38 5.35
CA MET A 79 -13.53 18.63 5.69
C MET A 79 -14.22 19.67 4.78
N LYS A 80 -14.76 19.26 3.62
CA LYS A 80 -15.96 19.98 3.20
C LYS A 80 -17.01 19.66 4.26
N SER A 81 -17.14 20.53 5.28
CA SER A 81 -18.31 20.58 6.15
C SER A 81 -18.79 19.22 6.69
N ILE A 82 -17.97 18.50 7.47
CA ILE A 82 -18.42 17.29 8.19
C ILE A 82 -19.60 17.58 9.19
N TRP A 83 -20.17 18.80 9.18
CA TRP A 83 -21.18 19.37 10.07
C TRP A 83 -22.22 20.32 9.43
N ALA A 84 -22.26 20.56 8.10
CA ALA A 84 -23.24 21.54 7.58
C ALA A 84 -24.68 21.01 7.44
N GLU A 85 -24.91 19.70 7.42
CA GLU A 85 -26.25 19.13 7.22
C GLU A 85 -26.50 17.91 8.13
N VAL A 86 -26.29 18.11 9.44
CA VAL A 86 -27.16 17.48 10.46
C VAL A 86 -28.47 18.32 10.58
N CYS A 87 -28.95 18.85 9.45
CA CYS A 87 -30.22 19.55 9.24
C CYS A 87 -30.92 18.87 8.07
#